data_AF-A0A8D2E6M5-F1
#
_entry.id   AF-A0A8D2E6M5-F1
#
_cell.length_a   1.000
_cell.length_b   1.000
_cell.length_c   1.000
_cell.angle_alpha   90.00
_cell.angle_beta   90.00
_cell.angle_gamma   90.00
#
_symmetry.space_group_name_H-M   'P 1'
#
loop_
_entity.id
_entity.type
_entity.pdbx_description
1 polymer ?
#
loop_
_entity_poly.entity_id
_entity_poly.type
_entity_poly.pdbx_seq_one_letter_code
_entity_poly.pdbx_strand_id
1 'polypeptide(L)'
;MDSQKYCFKENENVTVGKACFLISNVTTGSVNLQQEALQRIISTLANKNDEIQNFIDTLNHTLKGVQENSSNILSELDEEFDSLYSILDEVKESMINCIKQEQARKSQELQSQISQCNNALENSEELLEFATRSLDIKEPEEFSKAARQIKDRVTMASAFRLSLKPKVSDNMTHLMVDFSQERQMLQTLKFLPVPKAPEIDPVECLVADNSVTVAWRMLEEDNKIDHFILEHRKTNYDGLPRVKDERCWEIIDNIKGTEYTLSGLKFDSKYMNFRVRACNKAVAGEYSDPVTLETKALNFNLDNSSSHLNLKVEDTCVEWDPTGGKGQESKMKGKENKGSYKFLKIVYLLSKEFLIHFEAVPSDIFLFIYMTFTFYLLP
;
A
#
# COMPACT_ATOMS: atom_id res chain seq x y z
N MET A 1 -36.25 -64.52 66.65
CA MET A 1 -36.78 -65.59 65.79
C MET A 1 -35.88 -65.67 64.57
N ASP A 2 -35.09 -66.70 64.31
CA ASP A 2 -34.77 -67.90 65.07
C ASP A 2 -33.39 -68.41 64.63
N SER A 3 -32.76 -69.11 65.54
CA SER A 3 -31.43 -69.71 65.44
C SER A 3 -31.41 -70.88 64.45
N GLN A 4 -30.26 -71.17 63.85
CA GLN A 4 -29.64 -72.49 64.06
C GLN A 4 -28.15 -72.54 63.71
N LYS A 5 -27.38 -72.93 64.74
CA LYS A 5 -25.98 -73.35 64.74
C LYS A 5 -25.82 -74.64 63.92
N TYR A 6 -24.66 -74.78 63.28
CA TYR A 6 -23.94 -76.06 63.29
C TYR A 6 -22.47 -75.81 63.66
N CYS A 7 -22.10 -76.18 64.89
CA CYS A 7 -20.72 -76.40 65.27
C CYS A 7 -20.32 -77.80 64.79
N PHE A 8 -19.31 -77.89 63.92
CA PHE A 8 -18.48 -79.10 63.80
C PHE A 8 -17.18 -78.88 64.57
N LYS A 9 -16.86 -79.87 65.40
CA LYS A 9 -15.73 -79.95 66.32
C LYS A 9 -14.41 -80.20 65.59
N GLU A 10 -13.35 -79.70 66.23
CA GLU A 10 -11.98 -80.22 66.31
C GLU A 10 -11.15 -80.35 65.03
N ASN A 11 -10.09 -79.53 65.01
CA ASN A 11 -8.75 -79.82 64.49
C ASN A 11 -8.62 -80.15 63.01
N GLU A 12 -8.95 -79.18 62.14
CA GLU A 12 -8.31 -78.95 60.84
C GLU A 12 -9.04 -77.78 60.14
N ASN A 13 -8.89 -76.53 60.59
CA ASN A 13 -9.48 -75.41 59.84
C ASN A 13 -8.88 -74.01 60.09
N VAL A 14 -7.72 -73.91 60.75
CA VAL A 14 -6.96 -72.64 60.78
C VAL A 14 -6.47 -72.28 59.38
N THR A 15 -6.19 -73.27 58.54
CA THR A 15 -5.76 -73.07 57.16
C THR A 15 -6.90 -72.63 56.24
N VAL A 16 -8.12 -73.16 56.40
CA VAL A 16 -9.29 -72.78 55.59
C VAL A 16 -9.86 -71.41 56.00
N GLY A 17 -9.87 -71.09 57.29
CA GLY A 17 -10.24 -69.76 57.78
C GLY A 17 -9.26 -68.67 57.30
N LYS A 18 -7.94 -68.94 57.35
CA LYS A 18 -6.92 -68.06 56.77
C LYS A 18 -6.99 -68.00 55.25
N ALA A 19 -7.27 -69.11 54.57
CA ALA A 19 -7.46 -69.12 53.11
C ALA A 19 -8.69 -68.32 52.69
N CYS A 20 -9.84 -68.46 53.37
CA CYS A 20 -11.04 -67.65 53.10
C CYS A 20 -10.82 -66.15 53.40
N PHE A 21 -10.08 -65.81 54.47
CA PHE A 21 -9.75 -64.40 54.79
C PHE A 21 -8.73 -63.81 53.82
N LEU A 22 -7.76 -64.62 53.35
CA LEU A 22 -6.81 -64.21 52.31
C LEU A 22 -7.51 -64.10 50.96
N ILE A 23 -8.43 -65.01 50.61
CA ILE A 23 -9.24 -64.92 49.39
C ILE A 23 -10.16 -63.69 49.47
N SER A 24 -10.83 -63.42 50.60
CA SER A 24 -11.66 -62.22 50.73
C SER A 24 -10.84 -60.94 50.67
N ASN A 25 -9.67 -60.87 51.32
CA ASN A 25 -8.79 -59.70 51.28
C ASN A 25 -8.07 -59.51 49.94
N VAL A 26 -7.73 -60.59 49.25
CA VAL A 26 -7.20 -60.54 47.88
C VAL A 26 -8.30 -60.14 46.90
N THR A 27 -9.53 -60.61 47.11
CA THR A 27 -10.70 -60.23 46.29
C THR A 27 -11.08 -58.76 46.53
N THR A 28 -11.11 -58.27 47.77
CA THR A 28 -11.38 -56.84 48.07
C THR A 28 -10.23 -55.92 47.66
N GLY A 29 -8.98 -56.35 47.82
CA GLY A 29 -7.80 -55.63 47.30
C GLY A 29 -7.78 -55.57 45.77
N SER A 30 -8.16 -56.66 45.09
CA SER A 30 -8.31 -56.71 43.63
C SER A 30 -9.46 -55.82 43.14
N VAL A 31 -10.59 -55.80 43.85
CA VAL A 31 -11.74 -54.94 43.52
C VAL A 31 -11.40 -53.46 43.73
N ASN A 32 -10.67 -53.09 44.79
CA ASN A 32 -10.22 -51.72 45.01
C ASN A 32 -9.22 -51.26 43.92
N LEU A 33 -8.26 -52.10 43.53
CA LEU A 33 -7.34 -51.79 42.43
C LEU A 33 -8.07 -51.63 41.09
N GLN A 34 -9.08 -52.47 40.83
CA GLN A 34 -9.94 -52.33 39.65
C GLN A 34 -10.75 -51.03 39.68
N GLN A 35 -11.25 -50.63 40.85
CA GLN A 35 -12.00 -49.40 41.05
C GLN A 35 -11.12 -48.15 40.81
N GLU A 36 -9.88 -48.14 41.32
CA GLU A 36 -8.91 -47.06 41.08
C GLU A 36 -8.47 -46.97 39.61
N ALA A 37 -8.29 -48.11 38.94
CA ALA A 37 -7.99 -48.14 37.50
C ALA A 37 -9.16 -47.60 36.68
N LEU A 38 -10.39 -47.98 37.02
CA LEU A 38 -11.60 -47.47 36.38
C LEU A 38 -11.76 -45.95 36.59
N GLN A 39 -11.49 -45.44 37.80
CA GLN A 39 -11.51 -44.00 38.07
C GLN A 39 -10.49 -43.24 37.21
N ARG A 40 -9.27 -43.75 37.04
CA ARG A 40 -8.26 -43.14 36.15
C ARG A 40 -8.71 -43.13 34.69
N ILE A 41 -9.33 -44.21 34.22
CA ILE A 41 -9.90 -44.28 32.87
C ILE A 41 -11.02 -43.24 32.72
N ILE A 42 -11.94 -43.14 33.68
CA ILE A 42 -13.02 -42.15 33.68
C ILE A 42 -12.46 -40.73 33.64
N SER A 43 -11.47 -40.39 34.48
CA SER A 43 -10.84 -39.06 34.45
C SER A 43 -10.17 -38.76 33.12
N THR A 44 -9.50 -39.73 32.51
CA THR A 44 -8.87 -39.57 31.19
C THR A 44 -9.92 -39.35 30.10
N LEU A 45 -11.02 -40.10 30.12
CA LEU A 45 -12.14 -39.91 29.20
C LEU A 45 -12.82 -38.55 29.39
N ALA A 46 -13.01 -38.11 30.64
CA ALA A 46 -13.59 -36.80 30.94
C ALA A 46 -12.72 -35.68 30.37
N ASN A 47 -11.41 -35.69 30.66
CA ASN A 47 -10.46 -34.72 30.10
C ASN A 47 -10.49 -34.74 28.57
N LYS A 48 -10.56 -35.95 27.96
CA LYS A 48 -10.61 -36.05 26.50
C LYS A 48 -11.92 -35.53 25.91
N ASN A 49 -13.04 -35.73 26.59
CA ASN A 49 -14.33 -35.14 26.20
C ASN A 49 -14.28 -33.62 26.27
N ASP A 50 -13.65 -33.04 27.30
CA ASP A 50 -13.48 -31.58 27.42
C ASP A 50 -12.59 -31.02 26.30
N GLU A 51 -11.48 -31.69 25.97
CA GLU A 51 -10.64 -31.32 24.81
C GLU A 51 -11.43 -31.37 23.49
N ILE A 52 -12.24 -32.42 23.29
CA ILE A 52 -13.07 -32.56 22.10
C ILE A 52 -14.12 -31.44 22.04
N GLN A 53 -14.75 -31.09 23.17
CA GLN A 53 -15.72 -30.01 23.22
C GLN A 53 -15.09 -28.66 22.87
N ASN A 54 -13.92 -28.35 23.43
CA ASN A 54 -13.18 -27.13 23.09
C ASN A 54 -12.76 -27.09 21.61
N PHE A 55 -12.39 -28.25 21.06
CA PHE A 55 -12.06 -28.36 19.63
C PHE A 55 -13.30 -28.16 18.75
N ILE A 56 -14.46 -28.71 19.12
CA ILE A 56 -15.74 -28.47 18.44
C ILE A 56 -16.08 -26.98 18.45
N ASP A 57 -15.91 -26.30 19.58
CA ASP A 57 -16.18 -24.86 19.68
C ASP A 57 -15.23 -24.04 18.79
N THR A 58 -13.96 -24.43 18.73
CA THR A 58 -12.98 -23.84 17.81
C THR A 58 -13.39 -24.04 16.35
N LEU A 59 -13.81 -25.26 15.98
CA LEU A 59 -14.29 -25.57 14.64
C LEU A 59 -15.54 -24.77 14.26
N ASN A 60 -16.49 -24.63 15.18
CA ASN A 60 -17.69 -23.82 14.97
C ASN A 60 -17.34 -22.33 14.76
N HIS A 61 -16.38 -21.81 15.52
CA HIS A 61 -15.89 -20.45 15.35
C HIS A 61 -15.21 -20.26 13.99
N THR A 62 -14.32 -21.18 13.59
CA THR A 62 -13.68 -21.16 12.26
C THR A 62 -14.69 -21.26 11.13
N LEU A 63 -15.70 -22.13 11.26
CA LEU A 63 -16.78 -22.28 10.27
C LEU A 63 -17.54 -20.97 10.10
N LYS A 64 -17.92 -20.33 11.21
CA LYS A 64 -18.58 -19.01 11.18
C LYS A 64 -17.69 -17.95 10.52
N GLY A 65 -16.39 -17.92 10.86
CA GLY A 65 -15.44 -17.01 10.24
C GLY A 65 -15.31 -17.22 8.72
N VAL A 66 -15.29 -18.47 8.24
CA VAL A 66 -15.29 -18.76 6.80
C VAL A 66 -16.57 -18.28 6.14
N GLN A 67 -17.73 -18.48 6.77
CA GLN A 67 -19.02 -18.03 6.23
C GLN A 67 -19.09 -16.49 6.12
N GLU A 68 -18.70 -15.78 7.17
CA GLU A 68 -18.67 -14.30 7.19
C GLU A 68 -17.66 -13.76 6.16
N ASN A 69 -16.44 -14.30 6.14
CA ASN A 69 -15.41 -13.88 5.18
C ASN A 69 -15.85 -14.13 3.73
N SER A 70 -16.44 -15.29 3.44
CA SER A 70 -16.94 -15.61 2.11
C SER A 70 -18.05 -14.65 1.68
N SER A 71 -18.97 -14.31 2.60
CA SER A 71 -20.03 -13.34 2.34
C SER A 71 -19.47 -11.95 2.04
N ASN A 72 -18.43 -11.52 2.76
CA ASN A 72 -17.80 -10.23 2.54
C ASN A 72 -17.11 -10.16 1.17
N ILE A 73 -16.30 -11.18 0.82
CA ILE A 73 -15.62 -11.24 -0.48
C ILE A 73 -16.61 -11.32 -1.65
N LEU A 74 -17.76 -11.99 -1.47
CA LEU A 74 -18.83 -11.97 -2.47
C LEU A 74 -19.41 -10.56 -2.66
N SER A 75 -19.67 -9.84 -1.57
CA SER A 75 -20.16 -8.45 -1.63
C SER A 75 -19.15 -7.51 -2.31
N GLU A 76 -17.87 -7.61 -1.94
CA GLU A 76 -16.80 -6.81 -2.55
C GLU A 76 -16.65 -7.10 -4.05
N LEU A 77 -16.80 -8.37 -4.45
CA LEU A 77 -16.77 -8.76 -5.87
C LEU A 77 -17.95 -8.13 -6.63
N ASP A 78 -19.16 -8.18 -6.07
CA ASP A 78 -20.35 -7.57 -6.67
C ASP A 78 -20.17 -6.05 -6.80
N GLU A 79 -19.63 -5.37 -5.78
CA GLU A 79 -19.34 -3.93 -5.82
C GLU A 79 -18.34 -3.55 -6.92
N GLU A 80 -17.28 -4.33 -7.13
CA GLU A 80 -16.31 -4.11 -8.21
C GLU A 80 -16.96 -4.28 -9.61
N PHE A 81 -17.86 -5.25 -9.77
CA PHE A 81 -18.61 -5.41 -11.03
C PHE A 81 -19.64 -4.28 -11.24
N ASP A 82 -20.34 -3.85 -10.20
CA ASP A 82 -21.26 -2.71 -10.25
C ASP A 82 -20.53 -1.42 -10.66
N SER A 83 -19.30 -1.22 -10.18
CA SER A 83 -18.44 -0.12 -10.62
C SER A 83 -18.14 -0.21 -12.12
N LEU A 84 -17.75 -1.38 -12.63
CA LEU A 84 -17.51 -1.60 -14.06
C LEU A 84 -18.78 -1.37 -14.91
N TYR A 85 -19.95 -1.82 -14.43
CA TYR A 85 -21.21 -1.58 -15.12
C TYR A 85 -21.56 -0.10 -15.19
N SER A 86 -21.33 0.66 -14.11
CA SER A 86 -21.55 2.11 -14.11
C SER A 86 -20.71 2.81 -15.17
N ILE A 87 -19.41 2.48 -15.25
CA ILE A 87 -18.50 3.05 -16.25
C ILE A 87 -18.96 2.69 -17.67
N LEU A 88 -19.36 1.44 -17.90
CA LEU A 88 -19.84 0.99 -19.21
C LEU A 88 -21.11 1.73 -19.64
N ASP A 89 -22.05 1.98 -18.70
CA ASP A 89 -23.28 2.71 -19.01
C ASP A 89 -23.00 4.20 -19.27
N GLU A 90 -22.09 4.82 -18.52
CA GLU A 90 -21.64 6.20 -18.79
C GLU A 90 -21.01 6.35 -20.18
N VAL A 91 -20.12 5.42 -20.55
CA VAL A 91 -19.48 5.40 -21.88
C VAL A 91 -20.52 5.21 -22.98
N LYS A 92 -21.46 4.28 -22.78
CA LYS A 92 -22.56 4.04 -23.72
C LYS A 92 -23.43 5.28 -23.91
N GLU A 93 -23.87 5.93 -22.83
CA GLU A 93 -24.68 7.14 -22.92
C GLU A 93 -23.93 8.29 -23.60
N SER A 94 -22.62 8.44 -23.33
CA SER A 94 -21.76 9.40 -24.03
C SER A 94 -21.72 9.15 -25.54
N MET A 95 -21.50 7.90 -25.96
CA MET A 95 -21.49 7.53 -27.39
C MET A 95 -22.85 7.74 -28.06
N ILE A 96 -23.94 7.36 -27.39
CA ILE A 96 -25.32 7.61 -27.87
C ILE A 96 -25.56 9.11 -28.07
N ASN A 97 -25.12 9.94 -27.13
CA ASN A 97 -25.26 11.39 -27.23
C ASN A 97 -24.45 11.97 -28.40
N CYS A 98 -23.24 11.48 -28.64
CA CYS A 98 -22.44 11.87 -29.81
C CYS A 98 -23.16 11.55 -31.13
N ILE A 99 -23.73 10.35 -31.26
CA ILE A 99 -24.49 9.94 -32.45
C ILE A 99 -25.74 10.83 -32.63
N LYS A 100 -26.51 11.07 -31.55
CA LYS A 100 -27.70 11.92 -31.57
C LYS A 100 -27.36 13.36 -31.98
N GLN A 101 -26.26 13.91 -31.48
CA GLN A 101 -25.81 15.25 -31.83
C GLN A 101 -25.41 15.35 -33.31
N GLU A 102 -24.65 14.39 -33.83
CA GLU A 102 -24.27 14.38 -35.25
C GLU A 102 -25.49 14.21 -36.16
N GLN A 103 -26.43 13.34 -35.78
CA GLN A 103 -27.72 13.19 -36.46
C GLN A 103 -28.49 14.53 -36.49
N ALA A 104 -28.62 15.20 -35.34
CA ALA A 104 -29.32 16.46 -35.23
C ALA A 104 -28.67 17.56 -36.08
N ARG A 105 -27.33 17.67 -36.02
CA ARG A 105 -26.55 18.65 -36.79
C ARG A 105 -26.74 18.47 -38.29
N LYS A 106 -26.58 17.24 -38.80
CA LYS A 106 -26.80 16.94 -40.22
C LYS A 106 -28.25 17.19 -40.64
N SER A 107 -29.21 16.76 -39.83
CA SER A 107 -30.64 16.96 -40.13
C SER A 107 -31.00 18.44 -40.19
N GLN A 108 -30.48 19.25 -39.27
CA GLN A 108 -30.70 20.70 -39.25
C GLN A 108 -30.12 21.39 -40.49
N GLU A 109 -28.91 21.02 -40.92
CA GLU A 109 -28.30 21.60 -42.13
C GLU A 109 -29.10 21.24 -43.38
N LEU A 110 -29.56 19.99 -43.50
CA LEU A 110 -30.42 19.56 -44.60
C LEU A 110 -31.77 20.26 -44.59
N GLN A 111 -32.43 20.37 -43.43
CA GLN A 111 -33.70 21.09 -43.29
C GLN A 111 -33.56 22.57 -43.67
N SER A 112 -32.47 23.22 -43.26
CA SER A 112 -32.16 24.60 -43.64
C SER A 112 -31.96 24.73 -45.15
N GLN A 113 -31.23 23.80 -45.77
CA GLN A 113 -31.04 23.77 -47.22
C GLN A 113 -32.36 23.54 -47.97
N ILE A 114 -33.22 22.63 -47.50
CA ILE A 114 -34.55 22.38 -48.07
C ILE A 114 -35.40 23.66 -48.00
N SER A 115 -35.42 24.35 -46.86
CA SER A 115 -36.18 25.59 -46.71
C SER A 115 -35.70 26.68 -47.68
N GLN A 116 -34.38 26.82 -47.83
CA GLN A 116 -33.79 27.76 -48.80
C GLN A 116 -34.16 27.43 -50.24
N CYS A 117 -34.12 26.14 -50.62
CA CYS A 117 -34.53 25.68 -51.93
C CYS A 117 -36.03 25.92 -52.20
N ASN A 118 -36.91 25.61 -51.25
CA ASN A 118 -38.34 25.83 -51.38
C ASN A 118 -38.68 27.31 -51.56
N ASN A 119 -38.09 28.19 -50.73
CA ASN A 119 -38.31 29.63 -50.84
C ASN A 119 -37.80 30.18 -52.18
N ALA A 120 -36.64 29.73 -52.66
CA ALA A 120 -36.12 30.17 -53.95
C ALA A 120 -36.94 29.63 -55.14
N LEU A 121 -37.48 28.41 -55.02
CA LEU A 121 -38.36 27.83 -56.01
C LEU A 121 -39.67 28.63 -56.11
N GLU A 122 -40.34 28.88 -54.98
CA GLU A 122 -41.58 29.68 -54.92
C GLU A 122 -41.39 31.07 -55.55
N ASN A 123 -40.32 31.80 -55.17
CA ASN A 123 -39.99 33.09 -55.77
C ASN A 123 -39.72 33.01 -57.28
N SER A 124 -39.11 31.91 -57.74
CA SER A 124 -38.83 31.70 -59.15
C SER A 124 -40.09 31.35 -59.95
N GLU A 125 -41.02 30.60 -59.35
CA GLU A 125 -42.31 30.25 -59.94
C GLU A 125 -43.19 31.50 -60.09
N GLU A 126 -43.28 32.34 -59.06
CA GLU A 126 -44.01 33.62 -59.12
C GLU A 126 -43.44 34.55 -60.21
N LEU A 127 -42.11 34.64 -60.30
CA LEU A 127 -41.44 35.45 -61.32
C LEU A 127 -41.68 34.90 -62.73
N LEU A 128 -41.65 33.58 -62.89
CA LEU A 128 -41.96 32.92 -64.16
C LEU A 128 -43.41 33.19 -64.58
N GLU A 129 -44.34 33.11 -63.65
CA GLU A 129 -45.75 33.40 -63.91
C GLU A 129 -45.96 34.88 -64.29
N PHE A 130 -45.33 35.81 -63.57
CA PHE A 130 -45.36 37.24 -63.91
C PHE A 130 -44.76 37.52 -65.28
N ALA A 131 -43.64 36.89 -65.62
CA ALA A 131 -43.02 37.02 -66.93
C ALA A 131 -43.91 36.48 -68.05
N THR A 132 -44.56 35.33 -67.81
CA THR A 132 -45.49 34.71 -68.76
C THR A 132 -46.70 35.62 -69.01
N ARG A 133 -47.35 36.10 -67.94
CA ARG A 133 -48.49 37.03 -68.06
C ARG A 133 -48.13 38.35 -68.74
N SER A 134 -46.89 38.82 -68.58
CA SER A 134 -46.43 40.07 -69.19
C SER A 134 -46.31 39.99 -70.72
N LEU A 135 -46.20 38.78 -71.30
CA LEU A 135 -46.16 38.61 -72.75
C LEU A 135 -47.48 38.99 -73.45
N ASP A 136 -48.60 39.01 -72.71
CA ASP A 136 -49.92 39.36 -73.26
C ASP A 136 -50.21 40.88 -73.22
N ILE A 137 -49.30 41.70 -72.68
CA ILE A 137 -49.47 43.15 -72.60
C ILE A 137 -49.37 43.77 -74.00
N LYS A 138 -50.43 44.45 -74.44
CA LYS A 138 -50.53 45.06 -75.78
C LYS A 138 -49.99 46.48 -75.85
N GLU A 139 -49.90 47.18 -74.72
CA GLU A 139 -49.41 48.55 -74.66
C GLU A 139 -47.87 48.58 -74.55
N PRO A 140 -47.15 49.24 -75.49
CA PRO A 140 -45.69 49.19 -75.53
C PRO A 140 -44.99 49.73 -74.28
N GLU A 141 -45.51 50.81 -73.69
CA GLU A 141 -44.91 51.45 -72.51
C GLU A 141 -45.08 50.59 -71.25
N GLU A 142 -46.26 49.98 -71.06
CA GLU A 142 -46.52 49.06 -69.96
C GLU A 142 -45.70 47.77 -70.08
N PHE A 143 -45.58 47.22 -71.30
CA PHE A 143 -44.73 46.06 -71.58
C PHE A 143 -43.26 46.36 -71.25
N SER A 144 -42.75 47.51 -71.71
CA SER A 144 -41.38 47.96 -71.44
C SER A 144 -41.11 48.09 -69.92
N LYS A 145 -42.09 48.60 -69.16
CA LYS A 145 -42.02 48.70 -67.70
C LYS A 145 -42.00 47.31 -67.03
N ALA A 146 -42.86 46.38 -67.45
CA ALA A 146 -42.90 45.01 -66.93
C ALA A 146 -41.60 44.25 -67.24
N ALA A 147 -41.10 44.35 -68.47
CA ALA A 147 -39.83 43.74 -68.89
C ALA A 147 -38.64 44.22 -68.06
N ARG A 148 -38.59 45.53 -67.72
CA ARG A 148 -37.57 46.08 -66.83
C ARG A 148 -37.64 45.48 -65.43
N GLN A 149 -38.84 45.39 -64.85
CA GLN A 149 -39.04 44.78 -63.53
C GLN A 149 -38.65 43.30 -63.50
N ILE A 150 -39.00 42.53 -64.53
CA ILE A 150 -38.59 41.12 -64.66
C ILE A 150 -37.07 41.03 -64.71
N LYS A 151 -36.41 41.84 -65.55
CA LYS A 151 -34.95 41.87 -65.66
C LYS A 151 -34.29 42.14 -64.31
N ASP A 152 -34.79 43.11 -63.55
CA ASP A 152 -34.24 43.46 -62.24
C ASP A 152 -34.46 42.32 -61.23
N ARG A 153 -35.65 41.71 -61.20
CA ARG A 153 -35.97 40.57 -60.33
C ARG A 153 -35.17 39.32 -60.66
N VAL A 154 -34.99 38.98 -61.95
CA VAL A 154 -34.16 37.84 -62.39
C VAL A 154 -32.72 38.03 -61.96
N THR A 155 -32.17 39.24 -62.10
CA THR A 155 -30.79 39.55 -61.72
C THR A 155 -30.56 39.37 -60.20
N MET A 156 -31.60 39.60 -59.39
CA MET A 156 -31.56 39.49 -57.94
C MET A 156 -32.10 38.16 -57.40
N ALA A 157 -32.59 37.26 -58.26
CA ALA A 157 -33.23 36.02 -57.81
C ALA A 157 -32.23 35.06 -57.17
N SER A 158 -32.54 34.63 -55.95
CA SER A 158 -31.72 33.72 -55.16
C SER A 158 -31.56 32.34 -55.81
N ALA A 159 -32.54 31.90 -56.62
CA ALA A 159 -32.53 30.63 -57.34
C ALA A 159 -31.27 30.43 -58.20
N PHE A 160 -30.78 31.48 -58.87
CA PHE A 160 -29.58 31.39 -59.72
C PHE A 160 -28.27 31.36 -58.94
N ARG A 161 -28.32 31.55 -57.62
CA ARG A 161 -27.15 31.53 -56.72
C ARG A 161 -27.12 30.32 -55.80
N LEU A 162 -28.13 29.44 -55.85
CA LEU A 162 -28.20 28.26 -55.01
C LEU A 162 -27.26 27.14 -55.49
N SER A 163 -26.67 26.43 -54.53
CA SER A 163 -25.96 25.18 -54.78
C SER A 163 -26.92 24.01 -54.66
N LEU A 164 -27.04 23.21 -55.73
CA LEU A 164 -27.89 22.01 -55.81
C LEU A 164 -27.18 20.73 -55.34
N LYS A 165 -26.12 20.85 -54.55
CA LYS A 165 -25.43 19.73 -53.92
C LYS A 165 -25.76 19.70 -52.43
N PRO A 166 -26.08 18.53 -51.84
CA PRO A 166 -26.25 18.41 -50.40
C PRO A 166 -25.02 18.96 -49.67
N LYS A 167 -25.25 19.82 -48.67
CA LYS A 167 -24.17 20.40 -47.87
C LYS A 167 -23.53 19.39 -46.91
N VAL A 168 -24.24 18.31 -46.60
CA VAL A 168 -23.76 17.22 -45.75
C VAL A 168 -24.06 15.87 -46.41
N SER A 169 -23.20 14.88 -46.16
CA SER A 169 -23.43 13.48 -46.52
C SER A 169 -24.18 12.77 -45.38
N ASP A 170 -24.90 11.70 -45.72
CA ASP A 170 -25.53 10.73 -44.83
C ASP A 170 -24.54 9.79 -44.10
N ASN A 171 -23.28 9.69 -44.55
CA ASN A 171 -22.29 8.77 -43.98
C ASN A 171 -21.98 9.04 -42.50
N MET A 172 -22.18 8.05 -41.63
CA MET A 172 -21.86 8.09 -40.19
C MET A 172 -20.89 6.99 -39.74
N THR A 173 -20.22 6.31 -40.67
CA THR A 173 -19.29 5.18 -40.38
C THR A 173 -18.13 5.54 -39.46
N HIS A 174 -17.74 6.82 -39.40
CA HIS A 174 -16.71 7.31 -38.47
C HIS A 174 -17.11 7.21 -36.98
N LEU A 175 -18.37 6.93 -36.68
CA LEU A 175 -18.88 6.70 -35.32
C LEU A 175 -19.03 5.20 -34.98
N MET A 176 -18.58 4.30 -35.85
CA MET A 176 -18.59 2.87 -35.56
C MET A 176 -17.57 2.54 -34.47
N VAL A 177 -17.94 1.60 -33.59
CA VAL A 177 -17.13 1.19 -32.44
C VAL A 177 -16.85 -0.31 -32.53
N ASP A 178 -15.63 -0.70 -32.18
CA ASP A 178 -15.19 -2.09 -32.01
C ASP A 178 -14.75 -2.30 -30.56
N PHE A 179 -15.35 -3.29 -29.89
CA PHE A 179 -15.09 -3.62 -28.48
C PHE A 179 -14.23 -4.89 -28.32
N SER A 180 -13.51 -5.31 -29.37
CA SER A 180 -12.77 -6.57 -29.36
C SER A 180 -11.68 -6.60 -28.29
N GLN A 181 -10.96 -5.48 -28.08
CA GLN A 181 -9.91 -5.37 -27.08
C GLN A 181 -10.47 -5.41 -25.66
N GLU A 182 -11.53 -4.63 -25.39
CA GLU A 182 -12.17 -4.53 -24.08
C GLU A 182 -12.76 -5.88 -23.66
N ARG A 183 -13.38 -6.60 -24.61
CA ARG A 183 -13.85 -7.98 -24.35
C ARG A 183 -12.70 -8.90 -23.99
N GLN A 184 -11.56 -8.82 -24.68
CA GLN A 184 -10.40 -9.64 -24.35
C GLN A 184 -9.87 -9.30 -22.95
N MET A 185 -9.79 -8.01 -22.60
CA MET A 185 -9.37 -7.58 -21.26
C MET A 185 -10.32 -8.12 -20.17
N LEU A 186 -11.63 -8.00 -20.37
CA LEU A 186 -12.64 -8.55 -19.46
C LEU A 186 -12.55 -10.08 -19.32
N GLN A 187 -12.24 -10.80 -20.40
CA GLN A 187 -12.04 -12.25 -20.37
C GLN A 187 -10.77 -12.69 -19.62
N THR A 188 -9.80 -11.78 -19.45
CA THR A 188 -8.58 -12.05 -18.70
C THR A 188 -8.68 -11.74 -17.20
N LEU A 189 -9.82 -11.23 -16.73
CA LEU A 189 -10.06 -10.98 -15.31
C LEU A 189 -9.94 -12.27 -14.51
N LYS A 190 -9.14 -12.22 -13.44
CA LYS A 190 -8.86 -13.33 -12.53
C LYS A 190 -8.64 -12.76 -11.13
N PHE A 191 -8.87 -13.58 -10.11
CA PHE A 191 -8.48 -13.25 -8.74
C PHE A 191 -6.99 -12.93 -8.65
N LEU A 192 -6.63 -12.07 -7.68
CA LEU A 192 -5.25 -11.70 -7.44
C LEU A 192 -4.47 -12.92 -6.92
N PRO A 193 -3.35 -13.31 -7.55
CA PRO A 193 -2.51 -14.38 -7.04
C PRO A 193 -1.84 -13.93 -5.75
N VAL A 194 -1.48 -14.87 -4.87
CA VAL A 194 -0.63 -14.55 -3.71
C VAL A 194 0.71 -14.00 -4.22
N PRO A 195 1.16 -12.82 -3.77
CA PRO A 195 2.43 -12.27 -4.18
C PRO A 195 3.59 -13.20 -3.80
N LYS A 196 4.57 -13.34 -4.69
CA LYS A 196 5.80 -14.08 -4.38
C LYS A 196 6.64 -13.32 -3.35
N ALA A 197 7.44 -14.04 -2.57
CA ALA A 197 8.37 -13.43 -1.63
C ALA A 197 9.41 -12.57 -2.38
N PRO A 198 9.63 -11.31 -1.96
CA PRO A 198 10.72 -10.50 -2.50
C PRO A 198 12.09 -11.06 -2.08
N GLU A 199 13.14 -10.69 -2.81
CA GLU A 199 14.52 -11.02 -2.47
C GLU A 199 15.22 -9.76 -1.98
N ILE A 200 15.66 -9.72 -0.72
CA ILE A 200 16.51 -8.65 -0.20
C ILE A 200 17.87 -8.77 -0.88
N ASP A 201 18.38 -7.67 -1.44
CA ASP A 201 19.72 -7.61 -2.03
C ASP A 201 20.70 -7.06 -0.97
N PRO A 202 21.52 -7.92 -0.32
CA PRO A 202 22.41 -7.46 0.73
C PRO A 202 23.51 -6.52 0.23
N VAL A 203 23.79 -6.51 -1.08
CA VAL A 203 24.83 -5.67 -1.70
C VAL A 203 24.36 -4.22 -1.80
N GLU A 204 23.08 -4.03 -2.11
CA GLU A 204 22.43 -2.71 -2.19
C GLU A 204 21.93 -2.22 -0.83
N CYS A 205 21.98 -3.06 0.21
CA CYS A 205 21.71 -2.64 1.59
C CYS A 205 22.86 -1.79 2.14
N LEU A 206 22.53 -0.67 2.78
CA LEU A 206 23.50 0.26 3.34
C LEU A 206 23.31 0.44 4.84
N VAL A 207 24.41 0.44 5.59
CA VAL A 207 24.42 0.77 7.01
C VAL A 207 25.36 1.94 7.21
N ALA A 208 24.81 3.10 7.56
CA ALA A 208 25.55 4.35 7.71
C ALA A 208 24.99 5.19 8.86
N ASP A 209 25.88 5.79 9.64
CA ASP A 209 25.60 6.62 10.81
C ASP A 209 24.70 5.93 11.86
N ASN A 210 23.41 6.27 11.86
CA ASN A 210 22.34 5.71 12.68
C ASN A 210 21.16 5.26 11.81
N SER A 211 21.46 4.83 10.58
CA SER A 211 20.48 4.44 9.60
C SER A 211 20.84 3.14 8.89
N VAL A 212 19.81 2.38 8.52
CA VAL A 212 19.93 1.17 7.73
C VAL A 212 18.96 1.28 6.57
N THR A 213 19.50 1.26 5.36
CA THR A 213 18.74 1.16 4.11
C THR A 213 18.70 -0.31 3.70
N VAL A 214 17.49 -0.84 3.56
CA VAL A 214 17.26 -2.20 3.07
C VAL A 214 16.68 -2.08 1.68
N ALA A 215 17.30 -2.75 0.71
CA ALA A 215 16.83 -2.82 -0.68
C ALA A 215 16.44 -4.27 -1.02
N TRP A 216 15.39 -4.43 -1.80
CA TRP A 216 14.89 -5.72 -2.27
C TRP A 216 14.44 -5.63 -3.72
N ARG A 217 14.17 -6.78 -4.34
CA ARG A 217 13.66 -6.88 -5.70
C ARG A 217 12.64 -8.01 -5.82
N MET A 218 11.79 -7.92 -6.84
CA MET A 218 10.93 -9.03 -7.24
C MET A 218 11.62 -9.85 -8.33
N LEU A 219 11.62 -11.17 -8.21
CA LEU A 219 12.19 -12.08 -9.22
C LEU A 219 11.42 -12.04 -10.55
N GLU A 220 10.12 -11.73 -10.47
CA GLU A 220 9.23 -11.52 -11.61
C GLU A 220 8.50 -10.20 -11.41
N GLU A 221 8.35 -9.41 -12.46
CA GLU A 221 7.56 -8.17 -12.40
C GLU A 221 6.08 -8.53 -12.16
N ASP A 222 5.61 -8.26 -10.94
CA ASP A 222 4.20 -8.36 -10.58
C ASP A 222 3.63 -6.94 -10.42
N ASN A 223 2.88 -6.51 -11.44
CA ASN A 223 2.23 -5.20 -11.45
C ASN A 223 0.99 -5.12 -10.53
N LYS A 224 0.69 -6.19 -9.78
CA LYS A 224 -0.44 -6.27 -8.85
C LYS A 224 -0.03 -6.07 -7.39
N ILE A 225 1.26 -5.81 -7.12
CA ILE A 225 1.74 -5.46 -5.78
C ILE A 225 1.22 -4.06 -5.42
N ASP A 226 0.57 -3.95 -4.27
CA ASP A 226 0.09 -2.68 -3.74
C ASP A 226 1.14 -2.02 -2.82
N HIS A 227 1.77 -2.78 -1.92
CA HIS A 227 2.79 -2.29 -1.00
C HIS A 227 3.68 -3.43 -0.47
N PHE A 228 4.73 -3.06 0.26
CA PHE A 228 5.60 -3.98 0.98
C PHE A 228 5.53 -3.74 2.49
N ILE A 229 5.74 -4.83 3.25
CA ILE A 229 5.89 -4.81 4.70
C ILE A 229 7.31 -5.24 5.02
N LEU A 230 8.08 -4.34 5.62
CA LEU A 230 9.42 -4.60 6.13
C LEU A 230 9.33 -4.90 7.62
N GLU A 231 9.91 -6.02 8.03
CA GLU A 231 10.09 -6.34 9.44
C GLU A 231 11.56 -6.37 9.80
N HIS A 232 11.87 -5.80 10.97
CA HIS A 232 13.22 -5.80 11.49
C HIS A 232 13.29 -6.14 12.98
N ARG A 233 14.44 -6.65 13.41
CA ARG A 233 14.73 -6.83 14.83
C ARG A 233 16.23 -6.79 15.11
N LYS A 234 16.60 -6.27 16.27
CA LYS A 234 17.99 -6.21 16.73
C LYS A 234 18.44 -7.56 17.29
N THR A 235 19.67 -7.98 17.01
CA THR A 235 20.27 -9.20 17.59
C THR A 235 21.77 -9.05 17.82
N ASN A 236 22.32 -9.87 18.73
CA ASN A 236 23.76 -9.94 18.99
C ASN A 236 24.43 -11.11 18.28
N TYR A 237 23.65 -11.93 17.56
CA TYR A 237 24.13 -13.11 16.87
C TYR A 237 24.20 -12.88 15.37
N ASP A 238 25.28 -13.36 14.77
CA ASP A 238 25.44 -13.41 13.33
C ASP A 238 24.65 -14.59 12.73
N GLY A 239 24.18 -14.42 11.51
CA GLY A 239 23.44 -15.42 10.74
C GLY A 239 21.93 -15.50 11.04
N LEU A 240 21.30 -16.54 10.47
CA LEU A 240 19.83 -16.69 10.44
C LEU A 240 19.17 -16.54 11.83
N PRO A 241 17.95 -15.95 11.87
CA PRO A 241 17.08 -15.93 13.05
C PRO A 241 17.06 -17.25 13.83
N ARG A 242 17.61 -17.25 15.05
CA ARG A 242 17.48 -18.42 15.93
C ARG A 242 16.04 -18.56 16.39
N VAL A 243 15.48 -19.77 16.33
CA VAL A 243 14.09 -20.08 16.71
C VAL A 243 13.78 -19.75 18.19
N LYS A 244 14.81 -19.66 19.05
CA LYS A 244 14.69 -19.28 20.47
C LYS A 244 14.84 -17.77 20.76
N ASP A 245 15.03 -16.93 19.74
CA ASP A 245 15.16 -15.49 19.95
C ASP A 245 13.76 -14.87 20.10
N GLU A 246 13.33 -14.67 21.36
CA GLU A 246 12.00 -14.17 21.79
C GLU A 246 11.73 -12.70 21.43
N ARG A 247 12.66 -12.00 20.76
CA ARG A 247 12.45 -10.60 20.37
C ARG A 247 11.40 -10.49 19.26
N CYS A 248 10.38 -9.69 19.52
CA CYS A 248 9.35 -9.32 18.56
C CYS A 248 9.97 -8.60 17.35
N TRP A 249 9.38 -8.83 16.17
CA TRP A 249 9.68 -8.06 14.98
C TRP A 249 9.00 -6.68 15.06
N GLU A 250 9.74 -5.63 14.76
CA GLU A 250 9.20 -4.29 14.51
C GLU A 250 8.75 -4.22 13.05
N ILE A 251 7.57 -3.64 12.81
CA ILE A 251 6.87 -3.68 11.52
C ILE A 251 6.81 -2.28 10.93
N ILE A 252 7.18 -2.17 9.65
CA ILE A 252 6.98 -1.00 8.81
C ILE A 252 6.10 -1.44 7.65
N ASP A 253 4.98 -0.74 7.49
CA ASP A 253 3.96 -1.05 6.50
C ASP A 253 3.85 0.08 5.46
N ASN A 254 3.15 -0.21 4.37
CA ASN A 254 2.79 0.71 3.29
C ASN A 254 3.99 1.27 2.53
N ILE A 255 5.05 0.47 2.37
CA ILE A 255 6.21 0.85 1.56
C ILE A 255 5.86 0.66 0.09
N LYS A 256 5.89 1.75 -0.70
CA LYS A 256 5.59 1.71 -2.15
C LYS A 256 6.82 1.47 -3.03
N GLY A 257 8.02 1.72 -2.48
CA GLY A 257 9.29 1.47 -3.16
C GLY A 257 9.82 0.06 -2.90
N THR A 258 10.94 -0.26 -3.56
CA THR A 258 11.69 -1.50 -3.36
C THR A 258 12.88 -1.32 -2.40
N GLU A 259 12.89 -0.20 -1.68
CA GLU A 259 13.87 0.09 -0.64
C GLU A 259 13.21 0.89 0.49
N TYR A 260 13.78 0.79 1.68
CA TYR A 260 13.36 1.60 2.82
C TYR A 260 14.54 1.91 3.73
N THR A 261 14.63 3.16 4.18
CA THR A 261 15.67 3.62 5.12
C THR A 261 15.09 3.81 6.51
N LEU A 262 15.51 2.96 7.43
CA LEU A 262 15.33 3.15 8.86
C LEU A 262 16.33 4.20 9.36
N SER A 263 15.85 5.25 10.01
CA SER A 263 16.70 6.31 10.57
C SER A 263 16.52 6.43 12.09
N GLY A 264 17.47 7.08 12.76
CA GLY A 264 17.42 7.31 14.22
C GLY A 264 17.66 6.04 15.06
N LEU A 265 18.29 5.02 14.48
CA LEU A 265 18.56 3.76 15.16
C LEU A 265 19.66 3.95 16.20
N LYS A 266 19.44 3.39 17.40
CA LYS A 266 20.52 3.18 18.37
C LYS A 266 21.15 1.83 18.08
N PHE A 267 22.39 1.80 17.59
CA PHE A 267 23.14 0.57 17.35
C PHE A 267 23.73 0.00 18.65
N ASP A 268 22.83 -0.40 19.56
CA ASP A 268 23.12 -1.06 20.84
C ASP A 268 23.32 -2.58 20.72
N SER A 269 23.12 -3.12 19.52
CA SER A 269 23.31 -4.53 19.16
C SER A 269 24.25 -4.60 17.96
N LYS A 270 24.98 -5.71 17.79
CA LYS A 270 25.97 -5.85 16.70
C LYS A 270 25.32 -6.08 15.32
N TYR A 271 24.13 -6.66 15.29
CA TYR A 271 23.45 -7.04 14.06
C TYR A 271 21.97 -6.68 14.10
N MET A 272 21.38 -6.56 12.91
CA MET A 272 19.94 -6.46 12.73
C MET A 272 19.48 -7.48 11.69
N ASN A 273 18.36 -8.14 11.95
CA ASN A 273 17.69 -8.99 10.99
C ASN A 273 16.60 -8.21 10.27
N PHE A 274 16.44 -8.48 8.98
CA PHE A 274 15.44 -7.89 8.11
C PHE A 274 14.75 -8.97 7.31
N ARG A 275 13.44 -8.85 7.14
CA ARG A 275 12.67 -9.64 6.19
C ARG A 275 11.57 -8.77 5.60
N VAL A 276 11.25 -8.98 4.33
CA VAL A 276 10.23 -8.19 3.63
C VAL A 276 9.22 -9.11 2.99
N ARG A 277 7.96 -8.70 2.91
CA ARG A 277 6.93 -9.39 2.12
C ARG A 277 6.22 -8.41 1.20
N ALA A 278 5.75 -8.91 0.07
CA ALA A 278 4.91 -8.16 -0.86
C ALA A 278 3.43 -8.38 -0.51
N CYS A 279 2.64 -7.32 -0.63
CA CYS A 279 1.21 -7.33 -0.37
C CYS A 279 0.49 -6.82 -1.61
N ASN A 280 -0.55 -7.55 -2.06
CA ASN A 280 -1.51 -7.01 -3.01
C ASN A 280 -2.78 -6.58 -2.24
N LYS A 281 -3.79 -6.08 -2.97
CA LYS A 281 -5.05 -5.63 -2.37
C LYS A 281 -5.81 -6.73 -1.61
N ALA A 282 -5.61 -8.00 -1.94
CA ALA A 282 -6.35 -9.12 -1.37
C ALA A 282 -5.59 -9.86 -0.27
N VAL A 283 -4.26 -9.99 -0.39
CA VAL A 283 -3.47 -10.89 0.45
C VAL A 283 -2.00 -10.47 0.52
N ALA A 284 -1.39 -10.74 1.68
CA ALA A 284 0.04 -10.64 1.89
C ALA A 284 0.73 -11.96 1.49
N GLY A 285 1.81 -11.86 0.73
CA GLY A 285 2.67 -12.98 0.38
C GLY A 285 3.52 -13.47 1.55
N GLU A 286 4.35 -14.47 1.28
CA GLU A 286 5.34 -14.95 2.22
C GLU A 286 6.47 -13.92 2.40
N TYR A 287 7.15 -13.99 3.56
CA TYR A 287 8.35 -13.19 3.80
C TYR A 287 9.53 -13.73 2.99
N SER A 288 10.42 -12.81 2.62
CA SER A 288 11.75 -13.11 2.10
C SER A 288 12.53 -13.95 3.10
N ASP A 289 13.57 -14.63 2.60
CA ASP A 289 14.61 -15.13 3.47
C ASP A 289 15.19 -13.97 4.29
N PRO A 290 15.34 -14.14 5.62
CA PRO A 290 15.80 -13.07 6.48
C PRO A 290 17.28 -12.78 6.25
N VAL A 291 17.61 -11.51 6.08
CA VAL A 291 18.99 -11.03 5.92
C VAL A 291 19.47 -10.42 7.23
N THR A 292 20.70 -10.73 7.61
CA THR A 292 21.36 -10.12 8.77
C THR A 292 22.38 -9.09 8.30
N LEU A 293 22.22 -7.84 8.73
CA LEU A 293 23.16 -6.75 8.45
C LEU A 293 23.95 -6.41 9.73
N GLU A 294 25.26 -6.23 9.59
CA GLU A 294 26.12 -5.78 10.68
C GLU A 294 25.97 -4.27 10.89
N THR A 295 25.57 -3.87 12.09
CA THR A 295 25.49 -2.46 12.47
C THR A 295 26.82 -2.02 13.05
N LYS A 296 27.69 -1.53 12.17
CA LYS A 296 29.00 -0.98 12.55
C LYS A 296 28.82 0.37 13.26
N ALA A 297 28.45 0.31 14.54
CA ALA A 297 28.35 1.47 15.40
C ALA A 297 29.74 2.07 15.64
N LEU A 298 29.96 3.32 15.21
CA LEU A 298 31.03 4.13 15.79
C LEU A 298 30.47 4.76 17.06
N ASN A 299 30.65 4.07 18.19
CA ASN A 299 30.32 4.63 19.51
C ASN A 299 31.36 5.70 19.86
N PHE A 300 31.06 6.97 19.58
CA PHE A 300 31.88 8.09 20.04
C PHE A 300 31.43 8.48 21.44
N ASN A 301 32.33 8.35 22.41
CA ASN A 301 32.15 8.94 23.74
C ASN A 301 32.86 10.28 23.77
N LEU A 302 32.21 11.30 24.33
CA LEU A 302 32.82 12.60 24.52
C LEU A 302 33.80 12.51 25.70
N ASP A 303 35.09 12.71 25.44
CA ASP A 303 36.13 12.64 26.46
C ASP A 303 36.23 13.99 27.20
N ASN A 304 35.67 14.04 28.41
CA ASN A 304 35.75 15.20 29.28
C ASN A 304 37.19 15.57 29.69
N SER A 305 38.17 14.65 29.58
CA SER A 305 39.57 15.00 29.88
C SER A 305 40.20 15.92 28.82
N SER A 306 39.61 15.93 27.62
CA SER A 306 40.01 16.78 26.50
C SER A 306 39.19 18.08 26.38
N SER A 307 38.20 18.28 27.26
CA SER A 307 37.28 19.41 27.20
C SER A 307 37.94 20.71 27.69
N HIS A 308 37.44 21.84 27.19
CA HIS A 308 37.83 23.14 27.70
C HIS A 308 37.29 23.32 29.13
N LEU A 309 38.00 24.07 29.98
CA LEU A 309 37.61 24.29 31.39
C LEU A 309 36.20 24.86 31.59
N ASN A 310 35.66 25.57 30.58
CA ASN A 310 34.29 26.12 30.57
C ASN A 310 33.27 25.22 29.84
N LEU A 311 33.66 24.02 29.43
CA LEU A 311 32.77 23.05 28.81
C LEU A 311 32.61 21.88 29.75
N LYS A 312 31.40 21.73 30.27
CA LYS A 312 31.02 20.55 31.03
C LYS A 312 30.54 19.50 30.02
N VAL A 313 31.35 18.46 29.85
CA VAL A 313 31.07 17.38 28.91
C VAL A 313 30.60 16.17 29.70
N GLU A 314 29.36 15.75 29.46
CA GLU A 314 28.76 14.49 29.92
C GLU A 314 28.54 13.56 28.71
N ASP A 315 28.33 12.27 28.94
CA ASP A 315 28.41 11.19 27.92
C ASP A 315 27.77 11.51 26.56
N THR A 316 26.66 12.26 26.53
CA THR A 316 25.99 12.69 25.30
C THR A 316 25.67 14.19 25.25
N CYS A 317 26.22 15.03 26.14
CA CYS A 317 25.86 16.43 26.25
C CYS A 317 27.07 17.33 26.52
N VAL A 318 27.13 18.50 25.87
CA VAL A 318 28.14 19.52 26.12
C VAL A 318 27.43 20.80 26.54
N GLU A 319 27.67 21.23 27.77
CA GLU A 319 27.11 22.44 28.34
C GLU A 319 28.21 23.47 28.60
N TRP A 320 27.92 24.74 28.33
CA TRP A 320 28.82 25.82 28.69
C TRP A 320 28.68 26.16 30.18
N ASP A 321 29.75 25.96 30.94
CA ASP A 321 29.85 26.42 32.33
C ASP A 321 30.59 27.76 32.37
N PRO A 322 29.89 28.88 32.60
CA PRO A 322 30.51 30.21 32.69
C PRO A 322 31.42 30.39 33.92
N THR A 323 31.49 29.42 34.83
CA THR A 323 32.32 29.45 36.05
C THR A 323 33.58 28.58 35.99
N GLY A 324 33.68 27.65 35.04
CA GLY A 324 34.72 26.62 35.03
C GLY A 324 36.18 27.09 34.90
N GLY A 325 36.41 28.27 34.33
CA GLY A 325 37.72 28.88 34.11
C GLY A 325 38.15 29.88 35.18
N LYS A 326 37.29 30.19 36.16
CA LYS A 326 37.58 31.23 37.18
C LYS A 326 38.19 30.67 38.47
N GLY A 327 38.84 29.51 38.38
CA GLY A 327 39.33 28.76 39.55
C GLY A 327 40.84 28.69 39.76
N GLN A 328 41.70 29.21 38.87
CA GLN A 328 43.15 29.13 39.08
C GLN A 328 43.93 30.27 38.41
N GLU A 329 44.12 31.38 39.12
CA GLU A 329 45.33 32.20 38.98
C GLU A 329 45.87 32.57 40.38
N SER A 330 46.96 31.91 40.79
CA SER A 330 48.16 32.51 41.44
C SER A 330 48.93 31.56 42.39
N LYS A 331 49.81 30.71 41.84
CA LYS A 331 51.26 30.74 42.13
C LYS A 331 52.07 29.71 41.34
N MET A 332 53.22 30.18 40.85
CA MET A 332 54.41 29.50 40.32
C MET A 332 54.54 29.27 38.80
N LYS A 333 55.32 30.18 38.19
CA LYS A 333 56.45 29.98 37.25
C LYS A 333 56.37 28.82 36.23
N GLY A 334 56.16 29.22 34.97
CA GLY A 334 57.02 28.85 33.84
C GLY A 334 56.94 27.43 33.29
N LYS A 335 56.24 27.27 32.16
CA LYS A 335 56.71 26.55 30.96
C LYS A 335 55.75 26.82 29.80
N GLU A 336 56.25 27.48 28.77
CA GLU A 336 55.59 27.55 27.46
C GLU A 336 55.30 26.13 26.97
N ASN A 337 54.03 25.82 26.71
CA ASN A 337 53.66 24.61 25.99
C ASN A 337 52.98 25.00 24.67
N LYS A 338 53.66 24.61 23.59
CA LYS A 338 53.33 24.80 22.18
C LYS A 338 52.03 24.05 21.78
N GLY A 339 50.89 24.45 22.32
CA GLY A 339 49.58 23.85 22.00
C GLY A 339 48.90 24.45 20.77
N SER A 340 49.24 25.70 20.41
CA SER A 340 48.47 26.46 19.40
C SER A 340 48.53 25.84 18.00
N TYR A 341 49.68 25.29 17.58
CA TYR A 341 49.84 24.71 16.24
C TYR A 341 49.21 23.32 16.04
N LYS A 342 48.95 22.57 17.12
CA LYS A 342 48.28 21.24 17.01
C LYS A 342 46.76 21.37 17.05
N PHE A 343 46.22 22.29 17.86
CA PHE A 343 44.78 22.55 17.92
C PHE A 343 44.27 23.11 16.61
N LEU A 344 45.00 24.09 16.01
CA LEU A 344 44.66 24.60 14.68
C LEU A 344 44.68 23.51 13.61
N LYS A 345 45.60 22.53 13.67
CA LYS A 345 45.68 21.45 12.66
C LYS A 345 44.55 20.44 12.78
N ILE A 346 44.14 20.08 13.99
CA ILE A 346 43.01 19.15 14.24
C ILE A 346 41.68 19.83 13.88
N VAL A 347 41.52 21.11 14.23
CA VAL A 347 40.33 21.89 13.88
C VAL A 347 40.23 22.12 12.36
N TYR A 348 41.35 22.34 11.66
CA TYR A 348 41.35 22.48 10.20
C TYR A 348 41.11 21.16 9.45
N LEU A 349 41.55 20.02 10.03
CA LEU A 349 41.25 18.68 9.50
C LEU A 349 39.78 18.33 9.70
N LEU A 350 39.24 18.53 10.91
CA LEU A 350 37.82 18.35 11.20
C LEU A 350 36.98 19.28 10.33
N SER A 351 37.31 20.57 10.21
CA SER A 351 36.61 21.48 9.31
C SER A 351 36.59 21.00 7.86
N LYS A 352 37.71 20.46 7.32
CA LYS A 352 37.75 19.99 5.94
C LYS A 352 36.97 18.69 5.73
N GLU A 353 37.06 17.71 6.61
CA GLU A 353 36.29 16.45 6.49
C GLU A 353 34.79 16.67 6.78
N PHE A 354 34.46 17.57 7.70
CA PHE A 354 33.08 17.89 8.09
C PHE A 354 32.36 18.78 7.05
N LEU A 355 33.08 19.64 6.30
CA LEU A 355 32.48 20.43 5.21
C LEU A 355 32.23 19.62 3.92
N ILE A 356 32.97 18.53 3.69
CA ILE A 356 32.82 17.72 2.46
C ILE A 356 31.54 16.86 2.52
N HIS A 357 30.97 16.62 3.71
CA HIS A 357 29.81 15.74 3.89
C HIS A 357 28.45 16.44 4.09
N PHE A 358 28.40 17.78 4.10
CA PHE A 358 27.15 18.51 4.34
C PHE A 358 26.91 19.57 3.25
N GLU A 359 26.44 19.13 2.09
CA GLU A 359 25.94 20.03 1.03
C GLU A 359 24.43 20.32 1.14
N ALA A 360 23.76 19.89 2.23
CA ALA A 360 22.34 20.18 2.46
C ALA A 360 22.01 20.26 3.96
N VAL A 361 22.30 21.40 4.61
CA VAL A 361 21.73 21.75 5.92
C VAL A 361 21.14 23.16 5.84
N PRO A 362 19.96 23.43 6.44
CA PRO A 362 19.34 24.75 6.45
C PRO A 362 20.26 25.84 7.01
N SER A 363 20.15 27.03 6.43
CA SER A 363 21.00 28.22 6.63
C SER A 363 21.32 28.61 8.07
N ASP A 364 20.50 28.19 9.03
CA ASP A 364 20.52 28.74 10.39
C ASP A 364 21.51 28.01 11.30
N ILE A 365 21.82 26.74 11.03
CA ILE A 365 22.87 25.97 11.74
C ILE A 365 24.26 26.33 11.21
N PHE A 366 24.37 26.58 9.90
CA PHE A 366 25.60 27.03 9.27
C PHE A 366 26.04 28.41 9.82
N LEU A 367 25.07 29.30 10.09
CA LEU A 367 25.36 30.60 10.71
C LEU A 367 25.91 30.46 12.13
N PHE A 368 25.43 29.48 12.91
CA PHE A 368 25.85 29.32 14.30
C PHE A 368 27.29 28.79 14.42
N ILE A 369 27.66 27.84 13.55
CA ILE A 369 29.03 27.31 13.47
C ILE A 369 29.97 28.35 12.85
N TYR A 370 29.57 29.04 11.77
CA TYR A 370 30.43 30.04 11.15
C TYR A 370 30.67 31.26 12.06
N MET A 371 29.65 31.74 12.77
CA MET A 371 29.77 32.91 13.66
C MET A 371 30.57 32.65 14.95
N THR A 372 30.58 31.42 15.46
CA THR A 372 31.47 31.07 16.59
C THR A 372 32.93 30.99 16.15
N PHE A 373 33.22 30.68 14.89
CA PHE A 373 34.57 30.60 14.35
C PHE A 373 35.16 31.95 13.90
N THR A 374 34.35 32.90 13.40
CA THR A 374 34.87 34.24 13.01
C THR A 374 35.32 35.09 14.20
N PHE A 375 34.77 34.88 15.40
CA PHE A 375 35.11 35.68 16.58
C PHE A 375 36.49 35.39 17.20
N TYR A 376 37.17 34.32 16.76
CA TYR A 376 38.48 33.92 17.29
C TYR A 376 39.65 34.10 16.31
N LEU A 377 39.41 34.68 15.11
CA LEU A 377 40.43 34.84 14.05
C LEU A 377 40.69 36.29 13.62
N LEU A 378 40.35 37.29 14.45
CA LEU A 378 40.98 38.61 14.35
C LEU A 378 41.92 38.83 15.54
N PRO A 379 43.14 39.35 15.29
CA PRO A 379 44.24 39.38 16.26
C PRO A 379 43.96 40.24 17.48
#